data_AF-A0A6J4K8P9-F1
#
_entry.id   AF-A0A6J4K8P9-F1
#
_cell.length_a   1.000
_cell.length_b   1.000
_cell.length_c   1.000
_cell.angle_alpha   90.00
_cell.angle_beta   90.00
_cell.angle_gamma   90.00
#
_symmetry.space_group_name_H-M   'P 1'
#
loop_
_entity.id
_entity.type
_entity.pdbx_description
1 polymer ?
#
loop_
_entity_poly.entity_id
_entity_poly.type
_entity_poly.pdbx_seq_one_letter_code
_entity_poly.pdbx_strand_id
1 'polypeptide(L)'
;MRGSIQGALSARRRASRAALSSAAWLVILAGCGDELAAPQPLSPGNFRTAVTQEVAARLGAGDRFVLPDPPREPYAQVSAEAAAEIAVAWSRTFGQYVRGEFERIHGKPIDFQSLRVGAPAYYANAAYEPVAADVHPGIRNGIGPQYLVYLVDDEGPVISIAVAAFGQSRVEGGRLILPSAGGMEVVPNPLPRDAGFFAPLSPEQAAALANRATGMRVSAVPELVMPGRGFHPQHARWRVSLERPVAARVGSRAGDHLTREVYVGLRGTMSLPAQAQPAESSEFDPSTQRHYRVVRRAGRPVSFERAGFPNH
;
A
#
# COMPACT_ATOMS: atom_id res chain seq x y z
N MET A 1 -31.64 -62.80 -24.10
CA MET A 1 -30.99 -61.75 -24.92
C MET A 1 -30.33 -60.73 -24.01
N ARG A 2 -29.05 -60.92 -23.70
CA ARG A 2 -28.17 -59.93 -23.05
C ARG A 2 -26.79 -60.14 -23.67
N GLY A 3 -26.33 -59.16 -24.44
CA GLY A 3 -25.03 -59.14 -25.08
C GLY A 3 -23.95 -58.67 -24.10
N SER A 4 -22.95 -59.51 -23.92
CA SER A 4 -21.69 -59.27 -23.24
C SER A 4 -20.67 -58.77 -24.27
N ILE A 5 -19.97 -57.66 -23.99
CA ILE A 5 -18.80 -57.25 -24.78
C ILE A 5 -17.58 -57.35 -23.88
N GLN A 6 -16.83 -58.43 -24.10
CA GLN A 6 -15.42 -58.56 -23.74
C GLN A 6 -14.59 -57.74 -24.73
N GLY A 7 -13.70 -56.89 -24.21
CA GLY A 7 -12.65 -56.20 -24.96
C GLY A 7 -11.29 -56.50 -24.33
N ALA A 8 -10.50 -57.29 -25.06
CA ALA A 8 -9.31 -58.01 -24.64
C ALA A 8 -8.18 -57.19 -23.96
N LEU A 9 -7.66 -57.79 -22.89
CA LEU A 9 -6.30 -57.62 -22.37
C LEU A 9 -5.32 -58.38 -23.28
N SER A 10 -4.33 -57.70 -23.84
CA SER A 10 -3.10 -58.34 -24.31
C SER A 10 -1.89 -57.43 -24.13
N ALA A 11 -1.12 -57.75 -23.09
CA ALA A 11 0.34 -57.73 -22.96
C ALA A 11 1.18 -56.89 -23.94
N ARG A 12 2.11 -56.10 -23.38
CA ARG A 12 3.56 -56.37 -23.47
C ARG A 12 4.38 -55.33 -22.70
N ARG A 13 5.10 -55.82 -21.68
CA ARG A 13 6.29 -55.16 -21.13
C ARG A 13 7.37 -55.07 -22.22
N ARG A 14 8.02 -53.92 -22.35
CA ARG A 14 9.44 -53.83 -22.72
C ARG A 14 10.03 -52.52 -22.23
N ALA A 15 10.88 -52.64 -21.21
CA ALA A 15 11.79 -51.60 -20.76
C ALA A 15 12.76 -51.23 -21.90
N SER A 16 13.17 -49.96 -21.97
CA SER A 16 14.57 -49.55 -22.21
C SER A 16 14.71 -48.02 -22.39
N ARG A 17 15.68 -47.48 -21.66
CA ARG A 17 16.59 -46.38 -22.02
C ARG A 17 16.07 -44.93 -21.90
N ALA A 18 16.46 -44.35 -20.77
CA ALA A 18 17.41 -43.24 -20.70
C ALA A 18 17.29 -42.15 -21.79
N ALA A 19 16.69 -41.03 -21.42
CA ALA A 19 17.14 -39.72 -21.87
C ALA A 19 17.23 -38.82 -20.62
N LEU A 20 18.48 -38.64 -20.14
CA LEU A 20 18.84 -37.50 -19.32
C LEU A 20 18.43 -36.24 -20.07
N SER A 21 17.47 -35.49 -19.54
CA SER A 21 17.31 -34.08 -19.87
C SER A 21 17.59 -33.30 -18.60
N SER A 22 18.85 -32.88 -18.52
CA SER A 22 19.42 -32.00 -17.53
C SER A 22 18.68 -30.66 -17.55
N ALA A 23 17.61 -30.55 -16.76
CA ALA A 23 17.08 -29.27 -16.36
C ALA A 23 18.03 -28.72 -15.30
N ALA A 24 19.06 -28.00 -15.76
CA ALA A 24 19.90 -27.17 -14.94
C ALA A 24 19.00 -26.15 -14.23
N TRP A 25 18.67 -26.44 -12.98
CA TRP A 25 18.20 -25.45 -12.03
C TRP A 25 19.36 -24.48 -11.81
N LEU A 26 19.38 -23.43 -12.62
CA LEU A 26 20.15 -22.23 -12.33
C LEU A 26 19.48 -21.59 -11.11
N VAL A 27 19.93 -22.02 -9.93
CA VAL A 27 19.70 -21.30 -8.67
C VAL A 27 20.35 -19.94 -8.89
N ILE A 28 19.51 -18.94 -9.17
CA ILE A 28 19.91 -17.54 -9.13
C ILE A 28 20.51 -17.33 -7.74
N LEU A 29 21.80 -17.04 -7.75
CA LEU A 29 22.58 -16.66 -6.59
C LEU A 29 21.74 -15.73 -5.73
N ALA A 30 21.55 -16.15 -4.48
CA ALA A 30 21.25 -15.25 -3.39
C ALA A 30 22.32 -14.15 -3.42
N GLY A 31 22.01 -13.04 -4.08
CA GLY A 31 22.60 -11.78 -3.69
C GLY A 31 22.20 -11.62 -2.24
N CYS A 32 23.17 -11.70 -1.34
CA CYS A 32 23.04 -11.17 0.01
C CYS A 32 22.52 -9.75 -0.17
N GLY A 33 21.20 -9.59 -0.09
CA GLY A 33 20.58 -8.29 -0.17
C GLY A 33 21.06 -7.58 1.07
N ASP A 34 21.82 -6.50 0.90
CA ASP A 34 22.10 -5.57 1.97
C ASP A 34 20.79 -5.35 2.72
N GLU A 35 20.74 -5.91 3.92
CA GLU A 35 19.65 -5.67 4.84
C GLU A 35 19.75 -4.18 5.13
N LEU A 36 18.93 -3.39 4.43
CA LEU A 36 18.94 -1.94 4.54
C LEU A 36 18.69 -1.63 6.01
N ALA A 37 19.75 -1.25 6.72
CA ALA A 37 19.66 -0.84 8.11
C ALA A 37 18.54 0.19 8.21
N ALA A 38 17.65 0.01 9.19
CA ALA A 38 16.57 0.95 9.46
C ALA A 38 17.16 2.37 9.47
N PRO A 39 16.71 3.28 8.60
CA PRO A 39 17.32 4.60 8.53
C PRO A 39 17.18 5.31 9.86
N GLN A 40 18.30 5.89 10.30
CA GLN A 40 18.31 6.68 11.51
C GLN A 40 17.22 7.78 11.44
N PRO A 41 16.49 8.03 12.53
CA PRO A 41 15.51 9.09 12.58
C PRO A 41 16.16 10.42 12.16
N LEU A 42 15.47 11.16 11.31
CA LEU A 42 15.96 12.44 10.81
C LEU A 42 16.13 13.39 11.99
N SER A 43 17.33 13.95 12.15
CA SER A 43 17.55 15.00 13.15
C SER A 43 16.67 16.22 12.81
N PRO A 44 15.86 16.74 13.76
CA PRO A 44 14.85 17.78 13.51
C PRO A 44 15.35 19.07 12.83
N GLY A 45 16.64 19.41 12.89
CA GLY A 45 17.19 20.61 12.24
C GLY A 45 17.52 20.46 10.75
N ASN A 46 17.53 19.25 10.18
CA ASN A 46 17.96 19.04 8.80
C ASN A 46 16.82 18.99 7.77
N PHE A 47 15.56 18.87 8.21
CA PHE A 47 14.46 18.64 7.26
C PHE A 47 14.23 19.83 6.30
N ARG A 48 14.42 21.06 6.80
CA ARG A 48 14.29 22.28 5.98
C ARG A 48 15.27 22.35 4.80
N THR A 49 16.40 21.63 4.85
CA THR A 49 17.36 21.59 3.73
C THR A 49 16.91 20.63 2.61
N ALA A 50 16.03 19.67 2.94
CA ALA A 50 15.52 18.65 2.04
C ALA A 50 14.34 19.13 1.18
N VAL A 51 13.79 20.32 1.47
CA VAL A 51 12.66 20.92 0.75
C VAL A 51 13.07 22.27 0.13
N THR A 52 12.35 22.74 -0.89
CA THR A 52 12.61 24.08 -1.46
C THR A 52 12.23 25.19 -0.46
N GLN A 53 12.67 26.42 -0.70
CA GLN A 53 12.37 27.55 0.20
C GLN A 53 10.86 27.82 0.29
N GLU A 54 10.14 27.69 -0.82
CA GLU A 54 8.70 27.89 -0.88
C GLU A 54 7.94 26.86 -0.04
N VAL A 55 8.41 25.60 -0.05
CA VAL A 55 7.85 24.54 0.77
C VAL A 55 8.22 24.74 2.24
N ALA A 56 9.47 25.10 2.54
CA ALA A 56 9.95 25.37 3.90
C ALA A 56 9.16 26.50 4.59
N ALA A 57 8.71 27.50 3.82
CA ALA A 57 7.91 28.61 4.31
C ALA A 57 6.47 28.21 4.69
N ARG A 58 6.00 27.03 4.26
CA ARG A 58 4.65 26.51 4.51
C ARG A 58 4.62 25.35 5.51
N LEU A 59 5.78 24.96 6.06
CA LEU A 59 5.83 23.95 7.11
C LEU A 59 5.15 24.47 8.38
N GLY A 60 4.38 23.60 9.02
CA GLY A 60 3.72 23.86 10.29
C GLY A 60 4.66 23.70 11.48
N ALA A 61 4.08 23.58 12.68
CA ALA A 61 4.83 23.37 13.91
C ALA A 61 5.69 22.10 13.86
N GLY A 62 6.93 22.20 14.35
CA GLY A 62 7.88 21.09 14.38
C GLY A 62 8.37 20.64 13.00
N ASP A 63 8.42 21.56 12.03
CA ASP A 63 8.86 21.32 10.65
C ASP A 63 8.08 20.22 9.92
N ARG A 64 6.78 20.10 10.24
CA ARG A 64 5.87 19.15 9.61
C ARG A 64 5.17 19.74 8.40
N PHE A 65 4.87 18.91 7.42
CA PHE A 65 3.99 19.29 6.33
C PHE A 65 2.59 19.57 6.86
N VAL A 66 2.02 20.71 6.44
CA VAL A 66 0.58 20.93 6.51
C VAL A 66 -0.03 20.19 5.32
N LEU A 67 -0.69 19.07 5.58
CA LEU A 67 -1.35 18.28 4.54
C LEU A 67 -2.59 19.01 4.04
N PRO A 68 -2.86 19.01 2.73
CA PRO A 68 -4.09 19.58 2.20
C PRO A 68 -5.30 18.77 2.65
N ASP A 69 -6.46 19.42 2.71
CA ASP A 69 -7.73 18.72 2.89
C ASP A 69 -7.95 17.69 1.77
N PRO A 70 -8.61 16.56 2.07
CA PRO A 70 -9.03 15.61 1.06
C PRO A 70 -9.77 16.31 -0.09
N PRO A 71 -9.50 15.95 -1.36
CA PRO A 71 -10.23 16.50 -2.48
C PRO A 71 -11.73 16.20 -2.33
N ARG A 72 -12.57 17.12 -2.81
CA ARG A 72 -14.01 16.88 -2.88
C ARG A 72 -14.29 15.79 -3.91
N GLU A 73 -14.97 14.75 -3.47
CA GLU A 73 -15.38 13.60 -4.27
C GLU A 73 -16.92 13.59 -4.38
N PRO A 74 -17.50 12.86 -5.35
CA PRO A 74 -18.96 12.80 -5.53
C PRO A 74 -19.70 12.11 -4.36
N TYR A 75 -18.97 11.47 -3.45
CA TYR A 75 -19.50 10.77 -2.29
C TYR A 75 -19.15 11.50 -1.00
N ALA A 76 -20.02 11.35 0.00
CA ALA A 76 -19.68 11.74 1.37
C ALA A 76 -18.42 10.98 1.81
N GLN A 77 -17.52 11.70 2.46
CA GLN A 77 -16.27 11.15 2.96
C GLN A 77 -16.26 11.23 4.48
N VAL A 78 -15.77 10.18 5.15
CA VAL A 78 -15.43 10.27 6.57
C VAL A 78 -14.27 11.26 6.75
N SER A 79 -14.24 11.94 7.89
CA SER A 79 -13.09 12.79 8.25
C SER A 79 -11.91 11.96 8.72
N ALA A 80 -10.73 12.58 8.84
CA ALA A 80 -9.54 11.95 9.40
C ALA A 80 -9.77 11.48 10.85
N GLU A 81 -10.48 12.28 11.65
CA GLU A 81 -10.85 11.98 13.04
C GLU A 81 -11.81 10.79 13.11
N ALA A 82 -12.86 10.78 12.29
CA ALA A 82 -13.81 9.68 12.22
C ALA A 82 -13.12 8.38 11.77
N ALA A 83 -12.20 8.44 10.80
CA ALA A 83 -11.40 7.29 10.40
C ALA A 83 -10.52 6.76 11.55
N ALA A 84 -9.93 7.66 12.34
CA ALA A 84 -9.13 7.30 13.51
C ALA A 84 -9.97 6.62 14.61
N GLU A 85 -11.19 7.13 14.87
CA GLU A 85 -12.15 6.51 15.78
C GLU A 85 -12.59 5.12 15.30
N ILE A 86 -12.91 4.98 14.01
CA ILE A 86 -13.26 3.69 13.37
C ILE A 86 -12.13 2.68 13.53
N ALA A 87 -10.88 3.08 13.31
CA ALA A 87 -9.72 2.21 13.44
C ALA A 87 -9.55 1.69 14.88
N VAL A 88 -9.65 2.57 15.88
CA VAL A 88 -9.59 2.17 17.29
C VAL A 88 -10.75 1.24 17.66
N ALA A 89 -11.97 1.57 17.23
CA ALA A 89 -13.15 0.74 17.46
C ALA A 89 -13.02 -0.63 16.79
N TRP A 90 -12.42 -0.70 15.59
CA TRP A 90 -12.13 -1.97 14.91
C TRP A 90 -11.23 -2.85 15.78
N SER A 91 -10.12 -2.30 16.30
CA SER A 91 -9.20 -3.03 17.16
C SER A 91 -9.91 -3.62 18.39
N ARG A 92 -10.70 -2.80 19.07
CA ARG A 92 -11.44 -3.21 20.27
C ARG A 92 -12.53 -4.24 20.00
N THR A 93 -13.21 -4.13 18.85
CA THR A 93 -14.35 -4.98 18.48
C THR A 93 -13.90 -6.33 17.91
N PHE A 94 -12.88 -6.30 17.04
CA PHE A 94 -12.50 -7.46 16.22
C PHE A 94 -11.12 -8.02 16.52
N GLY A 95 -10.26 -7.30 17.24
CA GLY A 95 -8.88 -7.69 17.53
C GLY A 95 -8.75 -9.08 18.16
N GLN A 96 -9.67 -9.45 19.05
CA GLN A 96 -9.69 -10.77 19.68
C GLN A 96 -9.83 -11.93 18.69
N TYR A 97 -10.53 -11.74 17.56
CA TYR A 97 -10.73 -12.79 16.55
C TYR A 97 -9.51 -12.99 15.66
N VAL A 98 -8.66 -11.96 15.52
CA VAL A 98 -7.45 -12.02 14.70
C VAL A 98 -6.17 -12.18 15.53
N ARG A 99 -6.31 -12.25 16.86
CA ARG A 99 -5.20 -12.22 17.84
C ARG A 99 -4.06 -13.16 17.46
N GLY A 100 -4.35 -14.44 17.24
CA GLY A 100 -3.30 -15.44 17.00
C GLY A 100 -2.41 -15.12 15.80
N GLU A 101 -3.01 -14.69 14.68
CA GLU A 101 -2.25 -14.35 13.48
C GLU A 101 -1.51 -13.02 13.64
N PHE A 102 -2.14 -12.03 14.27
CA PHE A 102 -1.56 -10.69 14.44
C PHE A 102 -0.40 -10.71 15.44
N GLU A 103 -0.53 -11.42 16.55
CA GLU A 103 0.56 -11.61 17.54
C GLU A 103 1.72 -12.40 16.92
N ARG A 104 1.44 -13.39 16.05
CA ARG A 104 2.47 -14.14 15.32
C ARG A 104 3.26 -13.26 14.35
N ILE A 105 2.59 -12.40 13.59
CA ILE A 105 3.26 -11.47 12.66
C ILE A 105 3.99 -10.37 13.42
N HIS A 106 3.38 -9.83 14.47
CA HIS A 106 3.96 -8.77 15.29
C HIS A 106 5.17 -9.26 16.09
N GLY A 107 5.13 -10.51 16.56
CA GLY A 107 6.20 -11.16 17.32
C GLY A 107 6.05 -11.05 18.85
N LYS A 108 4.92 -10.53 19.36
CA LYS A 108 4.60 -10.47 20.80
C LYS A 108 3.08 -10.41 21.04
N PRO A 109 2.61 -10.65 22.27
CA PRO A 109 1.21 -10.44 22.63
C PRO A 109 0.75 -9.00 22.35
N ILE A 110 -0.49 -8.84 21.90
CA ILE A 110 -1.11 -7.55 21.59
C ILE A 110 -2.30 -7.34 22.52
N ASP A 111 -2.29 -6.23 23.24
CA ASP A 111 -3.48 -5.75 23.93
C ASP A 111 -4.28 -4.81 23.02
N PHE A 112 -5.19 -5.38 22.23
CA PHE A 112 -6.03 -4.64 21.29
C PHE A 112 -6.92 -3.57 21.95
N GLN A 113 -7.15 -3.64 23.27
CA GLN A 113 -8.01 -2.69 23.99
C GLN A 113 -7.29 -1.39 24.32
N SER A 114 -5.97 -1.46 24.59
CA SER A 114 -5.13 -0.30 24.93
C SER A 114 -4.49 0.39 23.73
N LEU A 115 -4.58 -0.20 22.53
CA LEU A 115 -4.08 0.42 21.31
C LEU A 115 -4.71 1.81 21.08
N ARG A 116 -3.85 2.77 20.72
CA ARG A 116 -4.19 4.19 20.50
C ARG A 116 -3.66 4.68 19.17
N VAL A 117 -4.19 5.78 18.67
CA VAL A 117 -3.71 6.39 17.42
C VAL A 117 -2.31 6.97 17.65
N GLY A 118 -1.32 6.54 16.86
CA GLY A 118 0.09 6.95 17.03
C GLY A 118 0.53 8.12 16.17
N ALA A 119 -0.17 8.37 15.07
CA ALA A 119 0.09 9.47 14.15
C ALA A 119 -1.22 9.94 13.51
N PRO A 120 -1.27 11.14 12.92
CA PRO A 120 -2.43 11.57 12.15
C PRO A 120 -2.82 10.54 11.08
N ALA A 121 -4.12 10.41 10.82
CA ALA A 121 -4.61 9.59 9.72
C ALA A 121 -4.19 10.21 8.38
N TYR A 122 -3.58 9.44 7.50
CA TYR A 122 -3.13 9.92 6.19
C TYR A 122 -4.14 9.56 5.11
N TYR A 123 -4.64 10.57 4.38
CA TYR A 123 -5.54 10.36 3.26
C TYR A 123 -4.76 9.88 2.03
N ALA A 124 -5.02 8.64 1.60
CA ALA A 124 -4.48 8.03 0.40
C ALA A 124 -5.47 8.19 -0.76
N ASN A 125 -5.05 8.94 -1.79
CA ASN A 125 -5.84 9.20 -2.98
C ASN A 125 -6.02 7.94 -3.81
N ALA A 126 -7.24 7.70 -4.29
CA ALA A 126 -7.53 6.60 -5.20
C ALA A 126 -6.71 6.69 -6.50
N ALA A 127 -6.25 5.54 -6.99
CA ALA A 127 -5.65 5.46 -8.32
C ALA A 127 -6.69 5.41 -9.45
N TYR A 128 -7.95 5.14 -9.10
CA TYR A 128 -9.07 5.00 -10.02
C TYR A 128 -10.11 6.12 -9.85
N GLU A 129 -10.84 6.41 -10.92
CA GLU A 129 -11.98 7.31 -10.91
C GLU A 129 -13.09 6.73 -10.02
N PRO A 130 -13.93 7.57 -9.39
CA PRO A 130 -15.07 7.07 -8.64
C PRO A 130 -15.98 6.25 -9.56
N VAL A 131 -16.30 5.03 -9.16
CA VAL A 131 -17.35 4.24 -9.84
C VAL A 131 -18.72 4.88 -9.61
N ALA A 132 -19.71 4.50 -10.42
CA ALA A 132 -21.09 4.96 -10.27
C ALA A 132 -21.72 4.54 -8.94
N ALA A 133 -22.74 5.27 -8.50
CA ALA A 133 -23.34 5.12 -7.17
C ALA A 133 -24.10 3.79 -7.00
N ASP A 134 -24.54 3.20 -8.11
CA ASP A 134 -25.27 1.93 -8.21
C ASP A 134 -24.35 0.69 -8.17
N VAL A 135 -23.02 0.88 -8.22
CA VAL A 135 -22.04 -0.20 -8.01
C VAL A 135 -22.02 -0.61 -6.54
N HIS A 136 -21.88 -1.92 -6.26
CA HIS A 136 -21.85 -2.42 -4.89
C HIS A 136 -20.82 -1.68 -4.02
N PRO A 137 -21.20 -1.24 -2.78
CA PRO A 137 -20.34 -0.42 -1.93
C PRO A 137 -18.96 -1.02 -1.69
N GLY A 138 -18.86 -2.35 -1.59
CA GLY A 138 -17.58 -3.04 -1.44
C GLY A 138 -16.56 -2.77 -2.55
N ILE A 139 -16.99 -2.64 -3.81
CA ILE A 139 -16.10 -2.27 -4.92
C ILE A 139 -15.70 -0.82 -4.77
N ARG A 140 -16.67 0.08 -4.54
CA ARG A 140 -16.44 1.52 -4.36
C ARG A 140 -15.44 1.80 -3.23
N ASN A 141 -15.59 1.12 -2.10
CA ASN A 141 -14.69 1.23 -0.95
C ASN A 141 -13.30 0.65 -1.24
N GLY A 142 -13.24 -0.48 -1.95
CA GLY A 142 -12.00 -1.17 -2.26
C GLY A 142 -11.06 -0.41 -3.21
N ILE A 143 -11.62 0.28 -4.22
CA ILE A 143 -10.84 1.04 -5.21
C ILE A 143 -10.78 2.55 -4.92
N GLY A 144 -11.63 3.01 -4.00
CA GLY A 144 -11.75 4.41 -3.61
C GLY A 144 -10.59 4.88 -2.73
N PRO A 145 -10.63 6.16 -2.31
CA PRO A 145 -9.64 6.70 -1.40
C PRO A 145 -9.82 6.09 -0.01
N GLN A 146 -8.73 6.05 0.75
CA GLN A 146 -8.71 5.47 2.09
C GLN A 146 -7.89 6.31 3.05
N TYR A 147 -8.24 6.32 4.32
CA TYR A 147 -7.37 6.83 5.37
C TYR A 147 -6.52 5.69 5.92
N LEU A 148 -5.20 5.90 6.02
CA LEU A 148 -4.32 4.98 6.72
C LEU A 148 -4.09 5.48 8.15
N VAL A 149 -4.50 4.66 9.12
CA VAL A 149 -4.42 4.95 10.56
C VAL A 149 -3.46 3.98 11.22
N TYR A 150 -2.57 4.48 12.07
CA TYR A 150 -1.66 3.66 12.86
C TYR A 150 -2.13 3.55 14.29
N LEU A 151 -2.23 2.32 14.75
CA LEU A 151 -2.42 2.03 16.15
C LEU A 151 -1.08 1.62 16.77
N VAL A 152 -0.76 2.26 17.88
CA VAL A 152 0.47 2.07 18.65
C VAL A 152 0.15 1.58 20.06
N ASP A 153 1.12 0.92 20.67
CA ASP A 153 1.22 0.70 22.10
C ASP A 153 2.32 1.60 22.70
N ASP A 154 2.85 1.25 23.87
CA ASP A 154 3.93 1.98 24.54
C ASP A 154 5.31 1.74 23.91
N GLU A 155 5.46 0.68 23.10
CA GLU A 155 6.70 0.33 22.43
C GLU A 155 6.74 0.79 20.96
N GLY A 156 5.60 1.03 20.32
CA GLY A 156 5.54 1.57 18.97
C GLY A 156 4.35 1.11 18.14
N PRO A 157 4.45 1.18 16.79
CA PRO A 157 3.39 0.74 15.88
C PRO A 157 3.11 -0.76 15.96
N VAL A 158 1.82 -1.10 16.05
CA VAL A 158 1.35 -2.49 16.16
C VAL A 158 0.48 -2.87 14.96
N ILE A 159 -0.41 -1.99 14.53
CA ILE A 159 -1.37 -2.26 13.45
C ILE A 159 -1.50 -1.02 12.55
N SER A 160 -1.52 -1.24 11.24
CA SER A 160 -1.97 -0.26 10.25
C SER A 160 -3.37 -0.63 9.80
N ILE A 161 -4.32 0.28 9.95
CA ILE A 161 -5.72 0.08 9.56
C ILE A 161 -6.04 1.05 8.44
N ALA A 162 -6.44 0.51 7.29
CA ALA A 162 -6.98 1.31 6.21
C ALA A 162 -8.50 1.40 6.36
N VAL A 163 -9.03 2.62 6.37
CA VAL A 163 -10.47 2.91 6.48
C VAL A 163 -10.92 3.55 5.18
N ALA A 164 -11.90 2.94 4.52
CA ALA A 164 -12.44 3.46 3.27
C ALA A 164 -13.03 4.86 3.48
N ALA A 165 -12.60 5.84 2.68
CA ALA A 165 -13.09 7.22 2.83
C ALA A 165 -14.58 7.32 2.52
N PHE A 166 -15.07 6.52 1.56
CA PHE A 166 -16.50 6.41 1.21
C PHE A 166 -17.28 5.39 2.05
N GLY A 167 -16.64 4.87 3.10
CA GLY A 167 -17.23 3.87 3.99
C GLY A 167 -18.42 4.42 4.77
N GLN A 168 -19.33 3.51 5.14
CA GLN A 168 -20.51 3.81 5.96
C GLN A 168 -20.40 3.25 7.38
N SER A 169 -19.22 2.74 7.74
CA SER A 169 -18.93 2.28 9.08
C SER A 169 -19.08 3.39 10.11
N ARG A 170 -19.58 3.03 11.30
CA ARG A 170 -19.84 3.97 12.40
C ARG A 170 -19.46 3.37 13.74
N VAL A 171 -19.18 4.20 14.73
CA VAL A 171 -18.86 3.78 16.09
C VAL A 171 -20.06 4.03 17.00
N GLU A 172 -20.55 2.99 17.66
CA GLU A 172 -21.65 3.06 18.64
C GLU A 172 -21.24 2.40 19.94
N GLY A 173 -21.32 3.13 21.07
CA GLY A 173 -20.93 2.60 22.37
C GLY A 173 -19.48 2.09 22.42
N GLY A 174 -18.58 2.70 21.65
CA GLY A 174 -17.18 2.27 21.52
C GLY A 174 -16.94 1.03 20.66
N ARG A 175 -17.99 0.49 20.02
CA ARG A 175 -17.91 -0.67 19.12
C ARG A 175 -18.06 -0.24 17.67
N LEU A 176 -17.36 -0.94 16.78
CA LEU A 176 -17.49 -0.73 15.35
C LEU A 176 -18.74 -1.43 14.83
N ILE A 177 -19.61 -0.67 14.18
CA ILE A 177 -20.79 -1.17 13.48
C ILE A 177 -20.53 -1.08 11.98
N LEU A 178 -20.41 -2.25 11.36
CA LEU A 178 -20.25 -2.38 9.91
C LEU A 178 -21.63 -2.37 9.24
N PRO A 179 -21.77 -1.74 8.06
CA PRO A 179 -23.02 -1.81 7.29
C PRO A 179 -23.29 -3.23 6.78
N SER A 180 -24.57 -3.63 6.75
CA SER A 180 -24.99 -4.98 6.32
C SER A 180 -24.72 -5.28 4.85
N ALA A 181 -24.78 -4.26 3.98
CA ALA A 181 -24.45 -4.32 2.56
C ALA A 181 -23.06 -3.75 2.25
N GLY A 182 -22.15 -3.79 3.24
CA GLY A 182 -20.81 -3.24 3.14
C GLY A 182 -19.80 -4.12 2.39
N GLY A 183 -18.55 -3.67 2.39
CA GLY A 183 -17.40 -4.44 1.94
C GLY A 183 -16.14 -3.58 1.96
N MET A 184 -15.00 -4.16 2.33
CA MET A 184 -13.69 -3.47 2.34
C MET A 184 -13.69 -2.13 3.10
N GLU A 185 -14.59 -1.96 4.07
CA GLU A 185 -14.76 -0.75 4.87
C GLU A 185 -13.53 -0.47 5.73
N VAL A 186 -12.98 -1.54 6.32
CA VAL A 186 -11.82 -1.51 7.20
C VAL A 186 -10.92 -2.69 6.84
N VAL A 187 -9.68 -2.41 6.48
CA VAL A 187 -8.67 -3.40 6.13
C VAL A 187 -7.52 -3.31 7.14
N PRO A 188 -7.45 -4.21 8.12
CA PRO A 188 -6.35 -4.23 9.10
C PRO A 188 -5.10 -4.91 8.50
N ASN A 189 -3.93 -4.48 8.96
CA ASN A 189 -2.66 -5.13 8.65
C ASN A 189 -1.75 -5.08 9.88
N PRO A 190 -1.38 -6.24 10.49
CA PRO A 190 -0.44 -6.26 11.60
C PRO A 190 0.94 -5.81 11.11
N LEU A 191 1.66 -5.11 11.96
CA LEU A 191 3.02 -4.65 11.70
C LEU A 191 3.99 -5.51 12.52
N PRO A 192 5.08 -6.05 11.93
CA PRO A 192 6.15 -6.64 12.73
C PRO A 192 6.69 -5.63 13.75
N ARG A 193 7.10 -6.07 14.95
CA ARG A 193 7.70 -5.17 15.96
C ARG A 193 8.92 -4.43 15.41
N ASP A 194 9.76 -5.14 14.67
CA ASP A 194 10.95 -4.60 14.01
C ASP A 194 10.66 -4.16 12.57
N ALA A 195 9.41 -3.80 12.29
CA ALA A 195 8.95 -3.34 10.99
C ALA A 195 9.85 -2.26 10.39
N GLY A 196 10.44 -1.37 11.20
CA GLY A 196 10.99 -0.13 10.67
C GLY A 196 9.90 0.60 9.86
N PHE A 197 10.07 0.72 8.54
CA PHE A 197 9.07 1.35 7.67
C PHE A 197 8.03 0.41 7.04
N PHE A 198 7.60 -0.66 7.72
CA PHE A 198 6.37 -1.35 7.27
C PHE A 198 5.09 -0.60 7.68
N ALA A 199 5.18 0.36 8.61
CA ALA A 199 4.20 1.44 8.66
C ALA A 199 4.50 2.41 7.50
N PRO A 200 3.50 2.84 6.71
CA PRO A 200 3.74 3.92 5.78
C PRO A 200 4.39 5.11 6.46
N LEU A 201 5.45 5.55 5.80
CA LEU A 201 6.28 6.68 6.20
C LEU A 201 5.41 7.89 6.52
N SER A 202 5.88 8.78 7.40
CA SER A 202 5.36 10.14 7.39
C SER A 202 5.73 10.82 6.05
N PRO A 203 4.99 11.86 5.62
CA PRO A 203 5.36 12.62 4.43
C PRO A 203 6.76 13.23 4.55
N GLU A 204 7.20 13.64 5.75
CA GLU A 204 8.55 14.16 6.01
C GLU A 204 9.62 13.08 5.82
N GLN A 205 9.37 11.87 6.35
CA GLN A 205 10.29 10.75 6.16
C GLN A 205 10.41 10.38 4.67
N ALA A 206 9.30 10.35 3.93
CA ALA A 206 9.31 10.11 2.49
C ALA A 206 10.09 11.20 1.73
N ALA A 207 9.85 12.48 2.04
CA ALA A 207 10.54 13.61 1.44
C ALA A 207 12.06 13.57 1.70
N ALA A 208 12.48 13.25 2.93
CA ALA A 208 13.88 13.17 3.27
C ALA A 208 14.59 11.95 2.66
N LEU A 209 13.90 10.80 2.56
CA LEU A 209 14.41 9.65 1.83
C LEU A 209 14.59 9.97 0.35
N ALA A 210 13.61 10.64 -0.26
CA ALA A 210 13.70 11.09 -1.64
C ALA A 210 14.86 12.08 -1.83
N ASN A 211 15.01 13.08 -0.96
CA ASN A 211 16.12 14.02 -1.01
C ASN A 211 17.48 13.32 -0.87
N ARG A 212 17.64 12.43 0.11
CA ARG A 212 18.87 11.67 0.32
C ARG A 212 19.23 10.81 -0.88
N ALA A 213 18.23 10.13 -1.47
CA ALA A 213 18.45 9.24 -2.60
C ALA A 213 18.76 9.98 -3.91
N THR A 214 18.26 11.21 -4.08
CA THR A 214 18.31 11.93 -5.37
C THR A 214 19.19 13.17 -5.34
N GLY A 215 19.63 13.62 -4.17
CA GLY A 215 20.28 14.91 -3.96
C GLY A 215 19.39 16.14 -4.23
N MET A 216 18.14 15.95 -4.65
CA MET A 216 17.25 17.05 -5.04
C MET A 216 16.30 17.42 -3.91
N ARG A 217 15.99 18.71 -3.81
CA ARG A 217 14.99 19.21 -2.87
C ARG A 217 13.59 18.84 -3.33
N VAL A 218 12.71 18.65 -2.35
CA VAL A 218 11.28 18.40 -2.56
C VAL A 218 10.55 19.72 -2.81
N SER A 219 9.84 19.80 -3.93
CA SER A 219 9.23 21.04 -4.45
C SER A 219 7.74 21.19 -4.18
N ALA A 220 7.09 20.17 -3.61
CA ALA A 220 5.69 20.21 -3.21
C ALA A 220 5.44 19.31 -1.99
N VAL A 221 4.32 19.53 -1.29
CA VAL A 221 3.86 18.64 -0.21
C VAL A 221 3.61 17.24 -0.80
N PRO A 222 4.21 16.16 -0.26
CA PRO A 222 3.99 14.81 -0.76
C PRO A 222 2.52 14.41 -0.69
N GLU A 223 2.09 13.63 -1.67
CA GLU A 223 0.73 13.11 -1.73
C GLU A 223 0.75 11.59 -1.61
N LEU A 224 -0.08 11.03 -0.73
CA LEU A 224 -0.19 9.59 -0.61
C LEU A 224 -1.12 9.05 -1.70
N VAL A 225 -0.63 8.08 -2.48
CA VAL A 225 -1.35 7.50 -3.61
C VAL A 225 -1.56 6.01 -3.37
N MET A 226 -2.81 5.57 -3.47
CA MET A 226 -3.20 4.16 -3.39
C MET A 226 -2.54 3.35 -4.50
N PRO A 227 -2.18 2.09 -4.24
CA PRO A 227 -1.74 1.20 -5.31
C PRO A 227 -2.92 0.82 -6.23
N GLY A 228 -2.61 0.19 -7.36
CA GLY A 228 -3.62 -0.47 -8.17
C GLY A 228 -4.29 -1.65 -7.46
N ARG A 229 -5.27 -2.25 -8.14
CA ARG A 229 -5.94 -3.46 -7.64
C ARG A 229 -4.95 -4.60 -7.38
N GLY A 230 -5.28 -5.42 -6.39
CA GLY A 230 -4.53 -6.63 -6.05
C GLY A 230 -3.42 -6.37 -5.02
N PHE A 231 -3.27 -5.12 -4.60
CA PHE A 231 -2.39 -4.72 -3.52
C PHE A 231 -3.21 -4.25 -2.31
N HIS A 232 -2.67 -4.48 -1.12
CA HIS A 232 -3.25 -3.92 0.10
C HIS A 232 -3.14 -2.40 0.12
N PRO A 233 -4.13 -1.67 0.67
CA PRO A 233 -4.07 -0.20 0.83
C PRO A 233 -2.80 0.30 1.51
N GLN A 234 -2.27 -0.48 2.45
CA GLN A 234 -1.02 -0.20 3.16
C GLN A 234 0.21 -0.16 2.24
N HIS A 235 0.10 -0.62 0.98
CA HIS A 235 1.13 -0.47 -0.05
C HIS A 235 1.03 0.89 -0.78
N ALA A 236 0.24 1.84 -0.28
CA ALA A 236 0.24 3.21 -0.78
C ALA A 236 1.65 3.82 -0.75
N ARG A 237 1.89 4.77 -1.65
CA ARG A 237 3.20 5.40 -1.84
C ARG A 237 3.06 6.90 -1.80
N TRP A 238 3.99 7.56 -1.12
CA TRP A 238 4.12 9.00 -1.20
C TRP A 238 4.68 9.38 -2.56
N ARG A 239 3.90 10.09 -3.35
CA ARG A 239 4.36 10.80 -4.54
C ARG A 239 5.11 12.05 -4.08
N VAL A 240 6.41 12.08 -4.34
CA VAL A 240 7.30 13.19 -3.98
C VAL A 240 7.74 13.89 -5.26
N SER A 241 7.42 15.18 -5.37
CA SER A 241 7.87 16.03 -6.47
C SER A 241 9.22 16.67 -6.16
N LEU A 242 10.14 16.63 -7.12
CA LEU A 242 11.50 17.12 -7.02
C LEU A 242 11.63 18.49 -7.69
N GLU A 243 12.55 19.32 -7.19
CA GLU A 243 12.85 20.65 -7.73
C GLU A 243 13.29 20.59 -9.20
N ARG A 244 14.12 19.59 -9.55
CA ARG A 244 14.66 19.39 -10.90
C ARG A 244 14.55 17.91 -11.33
N PRO A 245 14.56 17.63 -12.65
CA PRO A 245 14.64 16.26 -13.13
C PRO A 245 15.92 15.57 -12.64
N VAL A 246 15.80 14.29 -12.28
CA VAL A 246 16.91 13.40 -11.94
C VAL A 246 16.91 12.18 -12.85
N ALA A 247 18.10 11.66 -13.13
CA ALA A 247 18.28 10.39 -13.81
C ALA A 247 18.03 9.24 -12.82
N ALA A 248 17.11 8.35 -13.17
CA ALA A 248 16.78 7.18 -12.39
C ALA A 248 16.95 5.91 -13.23
N ARG A 249 17.55 4.88 -12.65
CA ARG A 249 17.68 3.57 -13.29
C ARG A 249 16.56 2.66 -12.83
N VAL A 250 15.79 2.13 -13.77
CA VAL A 250 14.71 1.19 -13.50
C VAL A 250 15.14 -0.18 -14.02
N GLY A 251 15.11 -1.21 -13.18
CA GLY A 251 15.71 -2.51 -13.52
C GLY A 251 15.15 -3.17 -14.78
N SER A 252 13.90 -2.88 -15.13
CA SER A 252 13.20 -3.40 -16.31
C SER A 252 13.40 -2.57 -17.58
N ARG A 253 14.04 -1.40 -17.50
CA ARG A 253 14.15 -0.45 -18.64
C ARG A 253 15.60 -0.31 -19.09
N ALA A 254 15.77 -0.10 -20.40
CA ALA A 254 17.06 0.28 -20.96
C ALA A 254 17.33 1.78 -20.72
N GLY A 255 18.51 2.10 -20.20
CA GLY A 255 18.98 3.47 -20.00
C GLY A 255 18.42 4.17 -18.76
N ASP A 256 18.85 5.41 -18.58
CA ASP A 256 18.40 6.28 -17.51
C ASP A 256 17.09 6.97 -17.88
N HIS A 257 16.17 7.06 -16.92
CA HIS A 257 14.91 7.75 -17.07
C HIS A 257 14.95 9.07 -16.32
N LEU A 258 14.76 10.18 -17.04
CA LEU A 258 14.64 11.50 -16.42
C LEU A 258 13.24 11.67 -15.83
N THR A 259 13.18 11.98 -14.53
CA THR A 259 11.91 12.17 -13.80
C THR A 259 12.01 13.32 -12.81
N ARG A 260 10.88 14.00 -12.58
CA ARG A 260 10.72 14.97 -11.47
C ARG A 260 9.91 14.39 -10.31
N GLU A 261 9.56 13.12 -10.37
CA GLU A 261 8.71 12.48 -9.39
C GLU A 261 9.28 11.14 -8.99
N VAL A 262 9.23 10.85 -7.70
CA VAL A 262 9.59 9.56 -7.13
C VAL A 262 8.49 9.12 -6.18
N TYR A 263 8.28 7.81 -6.09
CA TYR A 263 7.24 7.22 -5.25
C TYR A 263 7.90 6.43 -4.14
N VAL A 264 7.74 6.89 -2.90
CA VAL A 264 8.34 6.30 -1.71
C VAL A 264 7.30 5.44 -0.99
N GLY A 265 7.52 4.13 -0.97
CA GLY A 265 6.61 3.15 -0.38
C GLY A 265 7.13 2.53 0.91
N LEU A 266 6.54 1.38 1.25
CA LEU A 266 6.95 0.53 2.36
C LEU A 266 8.46 0.26 2.33
N ARG A 267 9.07 0.14 3.51
CA ARG A 267 10.51 -0.09 3.69
C ARG A 267 11.41 0.97 3.03
N GLY A 268 10.89 2.17 2.78
CA GLY A 268 11.62 3.22 2.07
C GLY A 268 11.90 2.87 0.61
N THR A 269 11.13 1.94 0.02
CA THR A 269 11.32 1.56 -1.38
C THR A 269 11.05 2.74 -2.29
N MET A 270 12.06 3.09 -3.09
CA MET A 270 11.94 4.10 -4.12
C MET A 270 11.48 3.45 -5.43
N SER A 271 10.49 4.06 -6.06
CA SER A 271 9.90 3.55 -7.28
C SER A 271 9.49 4.65 -8.24
N LEU A 272 9.30 4.27 -9.50
CA LEU A 272 8.72 5.10 -10.54
C LEU A 272 7.43 4.45 -11.07
N PRO A 273 6.52 5.23 -11.67
CA PRO A 273 5.39 4.68 -12.43
C PRO A 273 5.90 3.67 -13.44
N ALA A 274 5.37 2.45 -13.45
CA ALA A 274 5.68 1.47 -14.50
C ALA A 274 5.42 2.03 -15.91
N GLN A 275 6.19 1.59 -16.92
CA GLN A 275 6.07 2.13 -18.28
C GLN A 275 4.70 1.80 -18.88
N ALA A 276 4.26 0.56 -18.70
CA ALA A 276 2.91 0.14 -19.02
C ALA A 276 1.99 0.39 -17.82
N GLN A 277 1.06 1.33 -17.98
CA GLN A 277 -0.03 1.54 -17.04
C GLN A 277 -1.34 1.14 -17.71
N PRO A 278 -2.09 0.16 -17.17
CA PRO A 278 -3.41 -0.13 -17.72
C PRO A 278 -4.31 1.11 -17.58
N ALA A 279 -5.02 1.46 -18.65
CA ALA A 279 -5.96 2.59 -18.62
C ALA A 279 -7.18 2.29 -17.73
N GLU A 280 -7.48 1.01 -17.54
CA GLU A 280 -8.65 0.52 -16.83
C GLU A 280 -8.40 -0.85 -16.21
N SER A 281 -9.29 -1.26 -15.31
CA SER A 281 -9.35 -2.61 -14.79
C SER A 281 -10.82 -3.06 -14.73
N SER A 282 -11.07 -4.34 -14.44
CA SER A 282 -12.42 -4.92 -14.39
C SER A 282 -12.70 -5.52 -13.02
N GLU A 283 -13.73 -5.04 -12.32
CA GLU A 283 -14.16 -5.53 -11.00
C GLU A 283 -15.43 -6.36 -11.08
N PHE A 284 -15.41 -7.53 -10.46
CA PHE A 284 -16.59 -8.39 -10.41
C PHE A 284 -17.43 -8.05 -9.18
N ASP A 285 -18.70 -7.73 -9.43
CA ASP A 285 -19.69 -7.49 -8.40
C ASP A 285 -20.49 -8.78 -8.15
N PRO A 286 -20.34 -9.40 -6.97
CA PRO A 286 -21.05 -10.63 -6.66
C PRO A 286 -22.55 -10.42 -6.48
N SER A 287 -23.00 -9.21 -6.13
CA SER A 287 -24.43 -8.92 -5.90
C SER A 287 -25.22 -8.85 -7.20
N THR A 288 -24.60 -8.32 -8.26
CA THR A 288 -25.23 -8.20 -9.58
C THR A 288 -24.72 -9.24 -10.58
N GLN A 289 -23.69 -10.01 -10.25
CA GLN A 289 -22.97 -10.93 -11.15
C GLN A 289 -22.45 -10.21 -12.42
N ARG A 290 -21.97 -8.96 -12.28
CA ARG A 290 -21.50 -8.14 -13.41
C ARG A 290 -20.05 -7.73 -13.22
N HIS A 291 -19.37 -7.50 -14.34
CA HIS A 291 -18.08 -6.85 -14.37
C HIS A 291 -18.24 -5.34 -14.59
N TYR A 292 -17.63 -4.54 -13.73
CA TYR A 292 -17.58 -3.10 -13.81
C TYR A 292 -16.20 -2.65 -14.28
N ARG A 293 -16.16 -1.78 -15.29
CA ARG A 293 -14.91 -1.14 -15.71
C ARG A 293 -14.56 -0.04 -14.71
N VAL A 294 -13.35 -0.09 -14.17
CA VAL A 294 -12.78 0.96 -13.31
C VAL A 294 -11.70 1.69 -14.08
N VAL A 295 -11.89 2.99 -14.27
CA VAL A 295 -10.98 3.83 -15.08
C VAL A 295 -9.88 4.37 -14.19
N ARG A 296 -8.63 4.31 -14.65
CA ARG A 296 -7.50 4.89 -13.91
C ARG A 296 -7.55 6.42 -14.00
N ARG A 297 -7.38 7.12 -12.87
CA ARG A 297 -7.28 8.58 -12.88
C ARG A 297 -6.04 9.04 -13.67
N ALA A 298 -6.21 10.10 -14.47
CA ALA A 298 -5.10 10.72 -15.17
C ALA A 298 -3.98 11.12 -14.20
N GLY A 299 -2.72 10.84 -14.56
CA GLY A 299 -1.55 11.12 -13.72
C GLY A 299 -1.41 10.25 -12.46
N ARG A 300 -2.30 9.26 -12.23
CA ARG A 300 -2.19 8.30 -11.12
C ARG A 300 -1.64 6.97 -11.62
N PRO A 301 -0.45 6.56 -11.18
CA PRO A 301 0.04 5.21 -11.46
C PRO A 301 -0.71 4.18 -10.61
N VAL A 302 -0.96 3.02 -11.20
CA VAL A 302 -1.50 1.83 -10.52
C VAL A 302 -0.43 0.75 -10.34
N SER A 303 0.63 0.82 -11.14
CA SER A 303 1.78 -0.10 -11.10
C SER A 303 3.08 0.67 -10.96
N PHE A 304 4.06 0.08 -10.26
CA PHE A 304 5.32 0.72 -9.94
C PHE A 304 6.51 -0.21 -10.22
N GLU A 305 7.62 0.38 -10.62
CA GLU A 305 8.89 -0.32 -10.83
C GLU A 305 9.94 0.23 -9.87
N ARG A 306 10.76 -0.66 -9.29
CA ARG A 306 11.82 -0.24 -8.36
C ARG A 306 12.84 0.63 -9.09
N ALA A 307 13.21 1.73 -8.45
CA ALA A 307 14.16 2.70 -8.98
C ALA A 307 15.43 2.73 -8.13
N GLY A 308 16.58 2.76 -8.81
CA GLY A 308 17.88 3.08 -8.24
C GLY A 308 18.35 4.47 -8.71
N PHE A 309 19.09 5.15 -7.86
CA PHE A 309 19.69 6.45 -8.16
C PHE A 309 21.21 6.33 -7.97
N PRO A 310 22.02 6.97 -8.82
CA PRO A 310 23.46 7.03 -8.59
C PRO A 310 23.73 7.71 -7.25
N ASN A 311 24.60 7.12 -6.44
CA ASN A 311 25.00 7.72 -5.16
C ASN A 311 25.62 9.09 -5.42
N HIS A 312 25.10 10.12 -4.74
CA HIS A 312 25.62 11.49 -4.75
C HIS A 312 26.57 11.72 -3.57
#